data_AF-A0AAV6I094-F1
#
_entry.id   AF-A0AAV6I094-F1
#
_cell.length_a   1.000
_cell.length_b   1.000
_cell.length_c   1.000
_cell.angle_alpha   90.00
_cell.angle_beta   90.00
_cell.angle_gamma   90.00
#
_symmetry.space_group_name_H-M   'P 1'
#
loop_
_entity.id
_entity.type
_entity.pdbx_description
1 polymer ?
#
loop_
_entity_poly.entity_id
_entity_poly.type
_entity_poly.pdbx_seq_one_letter_code
_entity_poly.pdbx_strand_id
1 'polypeptide(L)'
;MSQDGKIEAEVRLTGILSLGALQPGEVRKYGTTIAPGLYAPVHQHFFVARMDMAVDCKPGEAYNQVVEVNIKVEEPGEVNVHNNAFYAEEKLLRCELEAMRDCDPLSARHWIVRNTRNVNRTGQLTGFKLVPGRNCLPLAGTEAKFLRRAAFLRHNLWVTPYAHDEMYPGGEFPNQNPRVGEGLATWVKQNRSLEENDIVLWYVFGVTHIPRLEDWPVMPVDHIGFMLMPHGFFNCSPAVDVPPSSCDSDVKDNGNGNENGNGVVVTKPLQNALLAKL
;
A
#
# COMPACT_ATOMS: atom_id res chain seq x y z
N MET A 1 -0.65 -11.44 -4.40
CA MET A 1 0.19 -11.26 -5.60
C MET A 1 -0.67 -11.54 -6.82
N SER A 2 -0.51 -10.77 -7.89
CA SER A 2 -1.29 -10.91 -9.12
C SER A 2 -0.39 -11.04 -10.35
N GLN A 3 -0.95 -11.48 -11.48
CA GLN A 3 -0.20 -11.74 -12.72
C GLN A 3 0.42 -10.48 -13.35
N ASP A 4 -0.09 -9.29 -13.01
CA ASP A 4 0.48 -8.00 -13.41
C ASP A 4 1.71 -7.59 -12.55
N GLY A 5 2.13 -8.44 -11.61
CA GLY A 5 3.28 -8.21 -10.73
C GLY A 5 2.97 -7.37 -9.48
N LYS A 6 1.71 -6.96 -9.25
CA LYS A 6 1.37 -6.22 -8.02
C LYS A 6 1.36 -7.13 -6.80
N ILE A 7 1.75 -6.56 -5.67
CA ILE A 7 1.63 -7.13 -4.34
C ILE A 7 0.59 -6.33 -3.59
N GLU A 8 -0.40 -7.00 -3.01
CA GLU A 8 -1.49 -6.38 -2.27
C GLU A 8 -1.51 -6.94 -0.86
N ALA A 9 -1.62 -6.05 0.11
CA ALA A 9 -1.84 -6.40 1.51
C ALA A 9 -3.23 -5.95 1.91
N GLU A 10 -4.04 -6.89 2.41
CA GLU A 10 -5.40 -6.65 2.86
C GLU A 10 -5.56 -7.12 4.31
N VAL A 11 -6.18 -6.28 5.12
CA VAL A 11 -6.66 -6.60 6.46
C VAL A 11 -8.18 -6.57 6.42
N ARG A 12 -8.79 -7.63 6.97
CA ARG A 12 -10.23 -7.82 7.09
C ARG A 12 -10.62 -7.69 8.55
N LEU A 13 -11.29 -6.59 8.89
CA LEU A 13 -11.79 -6.31 10.24
C LEU A 13 -13.18 -6.94 10.39
N THR A 14 -13.32 -7.86 11.35
CA THR A 14 -14.58 -8.49 11.74
C THR A 14 -14.51 -8.83 13.23
N GLY A 15 -15.46 -9.60 13.75
CA GLY A 15 -15.53 -9.98 15.16
C GLY A 15 -16.66 -9.26 15.88
N ILE A 16 -16.47 -8.98 17.17
CA ILE A 16 -17.49 -8.40 18.04
C ILE A 16 -17.00 -7.06 18.55
N LEU A 17 -17.89 -6.06 18.56
CA LEU A 17 -17.60 -4.72 19.06
C LEU A 17 -17.15 -4.77 20.53
N SER A 18 -16.21 -3.88 20.88
CA SER A 18 -15.98 -3.53 22.28
C SER A 18 -17.16 -2.69 22.78
N LEU A 19 -17.78 -3.11 23.87
CA LEU A 19 -19.00 -2.51 24.40
C LEU A 19 -18.79 -1.91 25.79
N GLY A 20 -19.52 -0.85 26.06
CA GLY A 20 -19.76 -0.37 27.41
C GLY A 20 -21.26 -0.29 27.72
N ALA A 21 -21.58 -0.15 29.00
CA ALA A 21 -22.96 -0.02 29.47
C ALA A 21 -23.45 1.43 29.39
N LEU A 22 -24.75 1.59 29.11
CA LEU A 22 -25.52 2.83 29.24
C LEU A 22 -26.61 2.68 30.29
N GLN A 23 -26.80 3.72 31.11
CA GLN A 23 -27.98 3.82 31.95
C GLN A 23 -29.24 4.12 31.11
N PRO A 24 -30.45 3.81 31.60
CA PRO A 24 -31.68 4.17 30.91
C PRO A 24 -31.77 5.68 30.62
N GLY A 25 -32.00 6.03 29.36
CA GLY A 25 -32.06 7.43 28.89
C GLY A 25 -30.71 8.11 28.69
N GLU A 26 -29.59 7.46 29.01
CA GLU A 26 -28.25 8.00 28.78
C GLU A 26 -27.88 7.94 27.30
N VAL A 27 -27.29 9.04 26.78
CA VAL A 27 -26.71 9.12 25.44
C VAL A 27 -25.28 9.66 25.56
N ARG A 28 -24.33 9.03 24.87
CA ARG A 28 -22.92 9.45 24.84
C ARG A 28 -22.51 9.82 23.42
N LYS A 29 -21.95 11.03 23.27
CA LYS A 29 -21.40 11.50 21.97
C LYS A 29 -20.13 10.77 21.50
N TYR A 30 -19.56 9.90 22.33
CA TYR A 30 -18.27 9.22 22.08
C TYR A 30 -18.44 7.84 21.43
N GLY A 31 -19.64 7.50 20.97
CA GLY A 31 -19.98 6.19 20.44
C GLY A 31 -21.41 6.13 19.95
N THR A 32 -21.83 4.93 19.57
CA THR A 32 -23.18 4.64 19.09
C THR A 32 -23.89 3.77 20.11
N THR A 33 -25.13 4.13 20.49
CA THR A 33 -26.01 3.21 21.22
C THR A 33 -26.37 2.05 20.30
N ILE A 34 -25.87 0.85 20.60
CA ILE A 34 -25.93 -0.31 19.69
C ILE A 34 -27.14 -1.20 19.98
N ALA A 35 -27.60 -1.20 21.22
CA ALA A 35 -28.78 -1.90 21.72
C ALA A 35 -29.22 -1.25 23.04
N PRO A 36 -30.43 -1.52 23.56
CA PRO A 36 -30.84 -1.03 24.87
C PRO A 36 -29.80 -1.35 25.96
N GLY A 37 -29.27 -0.32 26.62
CA GLY A 37 -28.25 -0.44 27.66
C GLY A 37 -26.82 -0.68 27.18
N LEU A 38 -26.57 -0.74 25.86
CA LEU A 38 -25.24 -0.97 25.28
C LEU A 38 -24.81 0.17 24.36
N TYR A 39 -23.57 0.63 24.51
CA TYR A 39 -22.93 1.54 23.55
C TYR A 39 -21.59 0.99 23.09
N ALA A 40 -21.26 1.28 21.83
CA ALA A 40 -19.98 0.95 21.23
C ALA A 40 -19.18 2.25 21.02
N PRO A 41 -18.01 2.44 21.68
CA PRO A 41 -17.19 3.63 21.49
C PRO A 41 -16.66 3.78 20.06
N VAL A 42 -16.55 5.03 19.59
CA VAL A 42 -15.75 5.35 18.40
C VAL A 42 -14.29 4.99 18.67
N HIS A 43 -13.64 4.31 17.73
CA HIS A 43 -12.25 3.86 17.87
C HIS A 43 -11.53 3.85 16.52
N GLN A 44 -10.21 3.73 16.55
CA GLN A 44 -9.39 3.60 15.34
C GLN A 44 -8.60 2.30 15.39
N HIS A 45 -8.44 1.66 14.24
CA HIS A 45 -7.54 0.53 14.03
C HIS A 45 -6.35 1.02 13.22
N PHE A 46 -5.13 0.73 13.68
CA PHE A 46 -3.90 1.08 12.99
C PHE A 46 -3.01 -0.14 12.79
N PHE A 47 -2.37 -0.18 11.64
CA PHE A 47 -1.45 -1.22 11.21
C PHE A 47 -0.17 -0.58 10.72
N VAL A 48 0.96 -1.29 10.88
CA VAL A 48 2.25 -0.89 10.33
C VAL A 48 2.80 -2.03 9.50
N ALA A 49 2.99 -1.79 8.20
CA ALA A 49 3.73 -2.69 7.34
C ALA A 49 5.21 -2.25 7.32
N ARG A 50 6.09 -3.08 7.88
CA ARG A 50 7.55 -2.97 7.71
C ARG A 50 7.93 -3.70 6.43
N MET A 51 8.40 -2.98 5.43
CA MET A 51 8.79 -3.51 4.12
C MET A 51 10.26 -3.23 3.90
N ASP A 52 11.07 -4.27 4.02
CA ASP A 52 12.50 -4.27 3.73
C ASP A 52 12.70 -4.41 2.21
N MET A 53 13.16 -3.33 1.56
CA MET A 53 13.03 -3.20 0.11
C MET A 53 14.34 -3.55 -0.61
N ALA A 54 14.24 -4.43 -1.60
CA ALA A 54 15.34 -4.80 -2.49
C ALA A 54 14.92 -4.71 -3.97
N VAL A 55 14.40 -3.55 -4.38
CA VAL A 55 13.90 -3.34 -5.74
C VAL A 55 15.04 -3.45 -6.74
N ASP A 56 14.99 -4.51 -7.53
CA ASP A 56 15.96 -4.82 -8.60
C ASP A 56 17.43 -4.85 -8.10
N CYS A 57 17.63 -5.15 -6.82
CA CYS A 57 18.94 -5.29 -6.19
C CYS A 57 19.28 -6.77 -6.03
N LYS A 58 20.56 -7.11 -6.25
CA LYS A 58 21.11 -8.40 -5.83
C LYS A 58 21.41 -8.39 -4.33
N PRO A 59 21.54 -9.55 -3.68
CA PRO A 59 21.95 -9.60 -2.28
C PRO A 59 23.23 -8.80 -2.03
N GLY A 60 23.19 -7.87 -1.07
CA GLY A 60 24.31 -6.99 -0.71
C GLY A 60 24.40 -5.70 -1.53
N GLU A 61 23.55 -5.48 -2.53
CA GLU A 61 23.46 -4.21 -3.25
C GLU A 61 22.51 -3.26 -2.52
N ALA A 62 22.99 -2.04 -2.26
CA ALA A 62 22.25 -0.98 -1.62
C ALA A 62 22.04 0.17 -2.63
N TYR A 63 21.25 -0.08 -3.67
CA TYR A 63 21.01 0.88 -4.75
C TYR A 63 19.57 1.39 -4.78
N ASN A 64 18.85 1.27 -3.68
CA ASN A 64 17.48 1.75 -3.58
C ASN A 64 17.43 3.18 -3.04
N GLN A 65 16.43 3.93 -3.49
CA GLN A 65 16.08 5.26 -2.99
C GLN A 65 14.57 5.45 -3.08
N VAL A 66 14.01 6.39 -2.31
CA VAL A 66 12.56 6.66 -2.28
C VAL A 66 12.25 8.03 -2.87
N VAL A 67 11.34 8.05 -3.84
CA VAL A 67 10.81 9.27 -4.44
C VAL A 67 9.35 9.43 -4.02
N GLU A 68 9.00 10.58 -3.46
CA GLU A 68 7.62 11.03 -3.31
C GLU A 68 7.15 11.68 -4.61
N VAL A 69 5.95 11.32 -5.07
CA VAL A 69 5.33 11.89 -6.26
C VAL A 69 4.02 12.55 -5.88
N ASN A 70 3.84 13.80 -6.30
CA ASN A 70 2.59 14.55 -6.17
C ASN A 70 2.14 15.02 -7.56
N ILE A 71 0.83 15.10 -7.79
CA ILE A 71 0.28 15.74 -8.99
C ILE A 71 0.15 17.24 -8.73
N LYS A 72 0.65 18.04 -9.66
CA LYS A 72 0.51 19.51 -9.68
C LYS A 72 -0.24 19.96 -10.90
N VAL A 73 -1.10 20.96 -10.72
CA VAL A 73 -1.75 21.67 -11.82
C VAL A 73 -0.78 22.74 -12.29
N GLU A 74 -0.59 22.84 -13.60
CA GLU A 74 0.24 23.89 -14.20
C GLU A 74 -0.46 25.25 -14.06
N GLU A 75 0.31 26.30 -13.82
CA GLU A 75 -0.26 27.64 -13.67
C GLU A 75 -0.83 28.14 -15.02
N PRO A 76 -1.86 29.00 -15.00
CA PRO A 76 -2.35 29.65 -16.22
C PRO A 76 -1.25 30.44 -16.94
N GLY A 77 -1.17 30.32 -18.27
CA GLY A 77 -0.17 31.06 -19.05
C GLY A 77 -0.07 30.62 -20.50
N GLU A 78 0.93 31.13 -21.22
CA GLU A 78 1.16 30.80 -22.65
C GLU A 78 1.36 29.29 -22.90
N VAL A 79 1.94 28.58 -21.93
CA VAL A 79 2.16 27.12 -22.00
C VAL A 79 0.96 26.29 -21.51
N ASN A 80 -0.06 26.93 -20.92
CA ASN A 80 -1.27 26.30 -20.38
C ASN A 80 -2.51 27.17 -20.65
N VAL A 81 -2.72 27.55 -21.90
CA VAL A 81 -3.78 28.51 -22.32
C VAL A 81 -5.18 28.06 -21.93
N HIS A 82 -5.38 26.75 -21.82
CA HIS A 82 -6.69 26.15 -21.51
C HIS A 82 -6.84 25.70 -20.05
N ASN A 83 -5.87 25.98 -19.18
CA ASN A 83 -5.91 25.67 -17.75
C ASN A 83 -6.25 24.21 -17.41
N ASN A 84 -5.79 23.28 -18.25
CA ASN A 84 -6.09 21.85 -18.12
C ASN A 84 -4.83 20.99 -18.01
N ALA A 85 -3.63 21.58 -18.08
CA ALA A 85 -2.39 20.85 -17.90
C ALA A 85 -2.11 20.56 -16.42
N PHE A 86 -1.66 19.35 -16.14
CA PHE A 86 -1.15 18.91 -14.85
C PHE A 86 -0.02 17.90 -15.09
N TYR A 87 0.88 17.76 -14.12
CA TYR A 87 2.06 16.92 -14.23
C TYR A 87 2.41 16.27 -12.90
N ALA A 88 3.26 15.23 -12.96
CA ALA A 88 3.84 14.61 -11.78
C ALA A 88 5.09 15.39 -11.36
N GLU A 89 5.12 15.86 -10.12
CA GLU A 89 6.32 16.40 -9.50
C GLU A 89 6.93 15.35 -8.57
N GLU A 90 8.23 15.15 -8.72
CA GLU A 90 9.00 14.20 -7.93
C GLU A 90 9.88 14.91 -6.90
N LYS A 91 9.87 14.38 -5.67
CA LYS A 91 10.77 14.77 -4.60
C LYS A 91 11.51 13.54 -4.09
N LEU A 92 12.84 13.52 -4.27
CA LEU A 92 13.70 12.53 -3.64
C LEU A 92 13.70 12.75 -2.11
N LEU A 93 13.47 11.68 -1.35
CA LEU A 93 13.58 11.69 0.12
C LEU A 93 15.01 11.31 0.48
N ARG A 94 15.83 12.30 0.86
CA ARG A 94 17.29 12.12 0.96
C ARG A 94 17.73 11.56 2.29
N CYS A 95 16.99 11.84 3.35
CA CYS A 95 17.32 11.44 4.72
C CYS A 95 16.06 11.15 5.54
N GLU A 96 16.24 10.48 6.67
CA GLU A 96 15.12 10.03 7.51
C GLU A 96 14.19 11.17 7.97
N LEU A 97 14.73 12.36 8.27
CA LEU A 97 13.90 13.50 8.70
C LEU A 97 13.03 14.07 7.56
N GLU A 98 13.45 13.91 6.31
CA GLU A 98 12.63 14.28 5.15
C GLU A 98 11.54 13.24 4.87
N ALA A 99 11.73 12.00 5.34
CA ALA A 99 10.96 10.83 4.97
C ALA A 99 9.85 10.44 5.96
N MET A 100 9.44 11.37 6.83
CA MET A 100 8.21 11.30 7.62
C MET A 100 7.09 11.96 6.81
N ARG A 101 6.27 11.17 6.10
CA ARG A 101 5.33 11.66 5.09
C ARG A 101 3.91 11.25 5.39
N ASP A 102 2.98 12.15 5.07
CA ASP A 102 1.55 11.87 5.15
C ASP A 102 0.99 11.61 3.76
N CYS A 103 -0.05 10.78 3.68
CA CYS A 103 -0.84 10.63 2.48
C CYS A 103 -1.53 11.96 2.15
N ASP A 104 -1.62 12.28 0.86
CA ASP A 104 -2.34 13.45 0.37
C ASP A 104 -3.21 13.04 -0.84
N PRO A 105 -4.49 12.72 -0.62
CA PRO A 105 -5.38 12.32 -1.70
C PRO A 105 -5.70 13.46 -2.66
N LEU A 106 -5.53 14.74 -2.26
CA LEU A 106 -5.79 15.89 -3.13
C LEU A 106 -4.73 16.04 -4.22
N SER A 107 -3.50 15.64 -3.94
CA SER A 107 -2.40 15.60 -4.93
C SER A 107 -2.09 14.19 -5.43
N ALA A 108 -2.95 13.21 -5.14
CA ALA A 108 -2.74 11.79 -5.46
C ALA A 108 -1.33 11.29 -5.05
N ARG A 109 -0.86 11.72 -3.88
CA ARG A 109 0.49 11.42 -3.40
C ARG A 109 0.72 9.92 -3.29
N HIS A 110 1.89 9.50 -3.77
CA HIS A 110 2.38 8.13 -3.64
C HIS A 110 3.91 8.13 -3.58
N TRP A 111 4.49 6.98 -3.27
CA TRP A 111 5.94 6.83 -3.15
C TRP A 111 6.44 5.71 -4.04
N ILE A 112 7.64 5.88 -4.60
CA ILE A 112 8.25 4.91 -5.48
C ILE A 112 9.64 4.60 -4.93
N VAL A 113 9.87 3.33 -4.62
CA VAL A 113 11.22 2.82 -4.39
C VAL A 113 11.82 2.48 -5.74
N ARG A 114 12.98 3.06 -6.06
CA ARG A 114 13.64 2.88 -7.35
C ARG A 114 15.06 2.39 -7.16
N ASN A 115 15.50 1.53 -8.07
CA ASN A 115 16.90 1.18 -8.22
C ASN A 115 17.65 2.31 -8.94
N THR A 116 18.87 2.65 -8.53
CA THR A 116 19.66 3.74 -9.14
C THR A 116 20.62 3.31 -10.24
N ARG A 117 20.60 2.03 -10.62
CA ARG A 117 21.52 1.43 -11.61
C ARG A 117 20.78 0.80 -12.78
N ASN A 118 19.64 0.19 -12.54
CA ASN A 118 18.88 -0.52 -13.56
C ASN A 118 17.82 0.39 -14.20
N VAL A 119 17.76 0.33 -15.53
CA VAL A 119 16.82 1.10 -16.35
C VAL A 119 15.98 0.18 -17.22
N ASN A 120 14.76 0.61 -17.52
CA ASN A 120 13.91 -0.05 -18.50
C ASN A 120 14.21 0.42 -19.92
N ARG A 121 13.45 -0.10 -20.90
CA ARG A 121 13.59 0.18 -22.33
C ARG A 121 13.55 1.66 -22.72
N THR A 122 12.99 2.54 -21.88
CA THR A 122 12.95 4.00 -22.14
C THR A 122 14.02 4.77 -21.37
N GLY A 123 14.96 4.08 -20.72
CA GLY A 123 16.02 4.69 -19.92
C GLY A 123 15.58 5.20 -18.54
N GLN A 124 14.34 4.92 -18.13
CA GLN A 124 13.82 5.29 -16.82
C GLN A 124 14.21 4.21 -15.78
N LEU A 125 14.47 4.61 -14.54
CA LEU A 125 14.86 3.69 -13.47
C LEU A 125 13.74 2.68 -13.15
N THR A 126 14.11 1.44 -12.85
CA THR A 126 13.18 0.41 -12.41
C THR A 126 12.68 0.70 -10.99
N GLY A 127 11.41 0.44 -10.70
CA GLY A 127 10.82 0.80 -9.42
C GLY A 127 9.59 0.01 -9.02
N PHE A 128 9.24 0.10 -7.74
CA PHE A 128 7.95 -0.33 -7.19
C PHE A 128 7.29 0.84 -6.48
N LYS A 129 6.05 1.12 -6.86
CA LYS A 129 5.20 2.19 -6.33
C LYS A 129 4.36 1.67 -5.16
N LEU A 130 4.51 2.28 -4.00
CA LEU A 130 3.56 2.18 -2.89
C LEU A 130 2.34 3.04 -3.20
N VAL A 131 1.20 2.39 -3.41
CA VAL A 131 -0.11 3.00 -3.61
C VAL A 131 -0.87 2.98 -2.28
N PRO A 132 -1.10 4.15 -1.66
CA PRO A 132 -1.92 4.23 -0.46
C PRO A 132 -3.35 3.72 -0.71
N GLY A 133 -3.89 2.94 0.22
CA GLY A 133 -5.32 2.67 0.27
C GLY A 133 -6.06 3.68 1.15
N ARG A 134 -7.26 3.31 1.62
CA ARG A 134 -8.02 4.08 2.62
C ARG A 134 -7.15 4.24 3.87
N ASN A 135 -7.05 5.46 4.39
CA ASN A 135 -6.17 5.78 5.51
C ASN A 135 -6.75 6.88 6.41
N CYS A 136 -6.23 6.99 7.62
CA CYS A 136 -6.44 8.10 8.54
C CYS A 136 -5.20 8.27 9.43
N LEU A 137 -5.04 9.45 10.03
CA LEU A 137 -4.10 9.68 11.12
C LEU A 137 -4.83 9.60 12.48
N PRO A 138 -4.10 9.42 13.61
CA PRO A 138 -4.70 9.36 14.93
C PRO A 138 -5.47 10.65 15.24
N LEU A 139 -6.76 10.51 15.52
CA LEU A 139 -7.64 11.59 15.96
C LEU A 139 -7.50 11.76 17.47
N ALA A 140 -6.40 12.40 17.87
CA ALA A 140 -6.06 12.62 19.26
C ALA A 140 -5.36 13.96 19.49
N GLY A 141 -5.46 14.48 20.71
CA GLY A 141 -4.65 15.63 21.12
C GLY A 141 -3.15 15.30 21.06
N THR A 142 -2.32 16.31 20.80
CA THR A 142 -0.86 16.15 20.63
C THR A 142 -0.17 15.52 21.85
N GLU A 143 -0.71 15.75 23.04
CA GLU A 143 -0.22 15.22 24.33
C GLU A 143 -0.90 13.92 24.77
N ALA A 144 -1.69 13.28 23.89
CA ALA A 144 -2.38 12.03 24.22
C ALA A 144 -1.37 10.96 24.67
N LYS A 145 -1.62 10.36 25.83
CA LYS A 145 -0.67 9.43 26.47
C LYS A 145 -0.29 8.26 25.57
N PHE A 146 -1.21 7.75 24.75
CA PHE A 146 -0.90 6.63 23.85
C PHE A 146 0.11 7.02 22.76
N LEU A 147 0.15 8.29 22.31
CA LEU A 147 1.12 8.76 21.34
C LEU A 147 2.55 8.79 21.89
N ARG A 148 2.73 8.72 23.22
CA ARG A 148 4.08 8.53 23.81
C ARG A 148 4.66 7.16 23.48
N ARG A 149 3.79 6.15 23.34
CA ARG A 149 4.15 4.75 23.02
C ARG A 149 3.95 4.41 21.54
N ALA A 150 3.14 5.20 20.83
CA ALA A 150 2.77 4.97 19.44
C ALA A 150 3.03 6.21 18.57
N ALA A 151 4.17 6.88 18.79
CA ALA A 151 4.54 8.08 18.04
C ALA A 151 4.69 7.81 16.54
N PHE A 152 4.97 6.56 16.15
CA PHE A 152 4.98 6.10 14.75
C PHE A 152 3.63 6.32 14.05
N LEU A 153 2.52 6.47 14.78
CA LEU A 153 1.20 6.74 14.18
C LEU A 153 1.07 8.16 13.63
N ARG A 154 2.02 9.07 13.91
CA ARG A 154 1.92 10.48 13.51
C ARG A 154 2.03 10.73 12.02
N HIS A 155 2.59 9.78 11.26
CA HIS A 155 2.76 9.88 9.82
C HIS A 155 2.38 8.56 9.13
N ASN A 156 1.95 8.65 7.87
CA ASN A 156 1.55 7.48 7.08
C ASN A 156 2.73 6.70 6.52
N LEU A 157 3.85 7.37 6.22
CA LEU A 157 5.07 6.74 5.76
C LEU A 157 6.24 7.23 6.59
N TRP A 158 7.10 6.30 6.97
CA TRP A 158 8.44 6.57 7.45
C TRP A 158 9.42 5.74 6.62
N VAL A 159 10.61 6.27 6.40
CA VAL A 159 11.69 5.54 5.73
C VAL A 159 12.95 5.63 6.57
N THR A 160 13.56 4.47 6.81
CA THR A 160 14.85 4.36 7.49
C THR A 160 15.80 3.54 6.62
N PRO A 161 17.13 3.70 6.75
CA PRO A 161 18.03 2.64 6.34
C PRO A 161 17.72 1.35 7.12
N TYR A 162 18.08 0.21 6.54
CA TYR A 162 18.05 -1.05 7.25
C TYR A 162 19.01 -1.02 8.44
N ALA A 163 18.51 -1.47 9.59
CA ALA A 163 19.30 -1.85 10.75
C ALA A 163 18.66 -3.11 11.36
N HIS A 164 19.51 -4.09 11.70
CA HIS A 164 19.06 -5.41 12.13
C HIS A 164 18.23 -5.39 13.42
N ASP A 165 18.51 -4.46 14.32
CA ASP A 165 17.81 -4.29 15.60
C ASP A 165 16.58 -3.36 15.51
N GLU A 166 16.36 -2.70 14.38
CA GLU A 166 15.21 -1.82 14.13
C GLU A 166 14.03 -2.61 13.56
N MET A 167 13.34 -3.36 14.43
CA MET A 167 12.25 -4.27 14.06
C MET A 167 10.85 -3.79 14.44
N TYR A 168 10.69 -3.15 15.60
CA TYR A 168 9.38 -2.80 16.18
C TYR A 168 9.18 -1.28 16.25
N PRO A 169 8.20 -0.70 15.54
CA PRO A 169 8.09 0.76 15.40
C PRO A 169 7.73 1.47 16.72
N GLY A 170 7.15 0.75 17.69
CA GLY A 170 6.88 1.22 19.05
C GLY A 170 7.91 0.82 20.11
N GLY A 171 9.04 0.24 19.70
CA GLY A 171 10.03 -0.37 20.59
C GLY A 171 9.74 -1.85 20.89
N GLU A 172 10.74 -2.55 21.43
CA GLU A 172 10.74 -4.01 21.63
C GLU A 172 9.74 -4.49 22.68
N PHE A 173 9.55 -3.71 23.75
CA PHE A 173 8.71 -4.11 24.88
C PHE A 173 7.53 -3.15 25.02
N PRO A 174 6.43 -3.31 24.26
CA PRO A 174 5.36 -2.31 24.23
C PRO A 174 4.50 -2.32 25.50
N ASN A 175 4.36 -3.45 26.19
CA ASN A 175 3.43 -3.58 27.31
C ASN A 175 3.84 -2.72 28.51
N GLN A 176 2.96 -1.80 28.94
CA GLN A 176 3.16 -0.85 30.06
C GLN A 176 4.49 -0.08 30.04
N ASN A 177 5.17 0.02 28.89
CA ASN A 177 6.49 0.62 28.80
C ASN A 177 6.46 2.10 29.22
N PRO A 178 7.16 2.48 30.30
CA PRO A 178 7.26 3.88 30.71
C PRO A 178 8.35 4.63 29.93
N ARG A 179 9.21 3.92 29.19
CA ARG A 179 10.32 4.51 28.44
C ARG A 179 9.79 5.37 27.31
N VAL A 180 10.50 6.46 27.08
CA VAL A 180 10.32 7.36 25.94
C VAL A 180 11.58 7.30 25.09
N GLY A 181 11.46 7.62 23.80
CA GLY A 181 12.63 7.61 22.92
C GLY A 181 13.04 6.21 22.46
N GLU A 182 12.08 5.32 22.23
CA GLU A 182 12.31 4.03 21.55
C GLU A 182 11.52 3.99 20.24
N GLY A 183 11.89 3.06 19.34
CA GLY A 183 11.18 2.81 18.10
C GLY A 183 11.39 3.88 17.02
N LEU A 184 10.51 3.84 16.02
CA LEU A 184 10.64 4.53 14.74
C LEU A 184 10.79 6.04 14.86
N ALA A 185 9.97 6.67 15.72
CA ALA A 185 10.04 8.12 15.97
C ALA A 185 11.35 8.57 16.64
N THR A 186 12.15 7.62 17.13
CA THR A 186 13.50 7.89 17.65
C THR A 186 14.56 7.58 16.62
N TRP A 187 14.45 6.46 15.92
CA TRP A 187 15.44 6.05 14.92
C TRP A 187 15.66 7.11 13.85
N VAL A 188 14.56 7.71 13.33
CA VAL A 188 14.64 8.75 12.29
C VAL A 188 15.39 10.03 12.72
N LYS A 189 15.58 10.25 14.03
CA LYS A 189 16.35 11.40 14.53
C LYS A 189 17.84 11.25 14.27
N GLN A 190 18.32 10.05 13.94
CA GLN A 190 19.69 9.82 13.47
C GLN A 190 19.93 10.50 12.11
N ASN A 191 18.86 10.80 11.37
CA ASN A 191 18.88 11.51 10.10
C ASN A 191 19.84 10.90 9.07
N ARG A 192 19.89 9.57 9.03
CA ARG A 192 20.77 8.81 8.14
C ARG A 192 20.37 9.02 6.68
N SER A 193 21.33 8.84 5.77
CA SER A 193 21.10 8.94 4.33
C SER A 193 20.18 7.83 3.83
N LEU A 194 19.25 8.16 2.94
CA LEU A 194 18.36 7.23 2.25
C LEU A 194 18.69 7.08 0.76
N GLU A 195 19.63 7.86 0.25
CA GLU A 195 20.10 7.76 -1.13
C GLU A 195 21.05 6.57 -1.28
N GLU A 196 20.79 5.71 -2.28
CA GLU A 196 21.59 4.52 -2.57
C GLU A 196 21.87 3.70 -1.31
N ASN A 197 20.79 3.25 -0.69
CA ASN A 197 20.87 2.52 0.57
C ASN A 197 19.98 1.28 0.56
N ASP A 198 20.20 0.41 1.53
CA ASP A 198 19.26 -0.61 1.93
C ASP A 198 18.17 0.07 2.78
N ILE A 199 16.92 0.05 2.31
CA ILE A 199 15.86 0.91 2.85
C ILE A 199 14.69 0.08 3.36
N VAL A 200 14.14 0.52 4.48
CA VAL A 200 12.92 -0.03 5.06
C VAL A 200 11.83 1.02 5.01
N LEU A 201 10.73 0.68 4.33
CA LEU A 201 9.49 1.45 4.42
C LEU A 201 8.68 0.99 5.62
N TRP A 202 8.18 1.94 6.39
CA TRP A 202 7.24 1.72 7.47
C TRP A 202 5.92 2.41 7.12
N TYR A 203 5.00 1.66 6.51
CA TYR A 203 3.73 2.20 6.07
C TYR A 203 2.66 2.02 7.14
N VAL A 204 2.18 3.13 7.68
CA VAL A 204 1.13 3.21 8.69
C VAL A 204 -0.19 3.50 8.02
N PHE A 205 -1.15 2.61 8.23
CA PHE A 205 -2.50 2.76 7.71
C PHE A 205 -3.54 2.39 8.75
N GLY A 206 -4.68 3.08 8.69
CA GLY A 206 -5.74 2.87 9.65
C GLY A 206 -7.11 3.31 9.17
N VAL A 207 -8.11 2.91 9.95
CA VAL A 207 -9.51 3.28 9.76
C VAL A 207 -10.07 3.86 11.05
N THR A 208 -10.88 4.91 10.91
CA THR A 208 -11.74 5.41 11.98
C THR A 208 -13.08 4.69 11.91
N HIS A 209 -13.39 3.94 12.96
CA HIS A 209 -14.62 3.18 13.06
C HIS A 209 -15.61 3.90 13.99
N ILE A 210 -16.71 4.37 13.40
CA ILE A 210 -17.90 4.79 14.11
C ILE A 210 -18.88 3.59 14.04
N PRO A 211 -19.04 2.82 15.13
CA PRO A 211 -19.86 1.60 15.09
C PRO A 211 -21.30 1.87 14.65
N ARG A 212 -21.89 0.94 13.92
CA ARG A 212 -23.27 1.00 13.42
C ARG A 212 -24.06 -0.19 13.93
N LEU A 213 -25.40 -0.10 13.90
CA LEU A 213 -26.27 -1.17 14.40
C LEU A 213 -26.01 -2.51 13.69
N GLU A 214 -25.68 -2.49 12.41
CA GLU A 214 -25.35 -3.66 11.58
C GLU A 214 -24.06 -4.37 12.04
N ASP A 215 -23.23 -3.72 12.85
CA ASP A 215 -21.99 -4.28 13.35
C ASP A 215 -22.22 -5.16 14.61
N TRP A 216 -23.47 -5.27 15.08
CA TRP A 216 -23.88 -6.07 16.24
C TRP A 216 -24.94 -7.14 15.84
N PRO A 217 -24.85 -8.38 16.35
CA PRO A 217 -23.90 -8.90 17.35
C PRO A 217 -22.54 -9.32 16.79
N VAL A 218 -22.42 -9.43 15.46
CA VAL A 218 -21.18 -9.79 14.78
C VAL A 218 -20.98 -8.84 13.62
N MET A 219 -19.82 -8.20 13.58
CA MET A 219 -19.50 -7.17 12.60
C MET A 219 -19.23 -7.79 11.22
N PRO A 220 -19.94 -7.37 10.15
CA PRO A 220 -19.57 -7.69 8.78
C PRO A 220 -18.13 -7.22 8.46
N VAL A 221 -17.50 -7.85 7.48
CA VAL A 221 -16.10 -7.53 7.17
C VAL A 221 -15.98 -6.10 6.63
N ASP A 222 -15.12 -5.29 7.25
CA ASP A 222 -14.60 -4.05 6.67
C ASP A 222 -13.15 -4.27 6.20
N HIS A 223 -12.81 -3.72 5.03
CA HIS A 223 -11.56 -3.99 4.34
C HIS A 223 -10.65 -2.76 4.40
N ILE A 224 -9.36 -2.97 4.65
CA ILE A 224 -8.33 -1.93 4.55
C ILE A 224 -7.02 -2.54 4.05
N GLY A 225 -6.23 -1.80 3.29
CA GLY A 225 -5.02 -2.33 2.69
C GLY A 225 -4.24 -1.30 1.91
N PHE A 226 -3.24 -1.79 1.17
CA PHE A 226 -2.43 -1.00 0.24
C PHE A 226 -1.84 -1.92 -0.83
N MET A 227 -1.24 -1.32 -1.86
CA MET A 227 -0.59 -2.07 -2.94
C MET A 227 0.85 -1.59 -3.16
N LEU A 228 1.72 -2.53 -3.53
CA LEU A 228 2.99 -2.26 -4.19
C LEU A 228 2.84 -2.67 -5.66
N MET A 229 3.00 -1.72 -6.57
CA MET A 229 2.82 -1.93 -8.01
C MET A 229 4.15 -1.75 -8.74
N PRO A 230 4.51 -2.62 -9.70
CA PRO A 230 5.65 -2.39 -10.57
C PRO A 230 5.51 -1.02 -11.28
N HIS A 231 6.57 -0.22 -11.27
CA HIS A 231 6.59 1.10 -11.89
C HIS A 231 7.84 1.23 -12.75
N GLY A 232 7.68 1.03 -14.06
CA GLY A 232 8.81 0.94 -14.97
C GLY A 232 9.75 -0.24 -14.69
N PHE A 233 9.32 -1.23 -13.90
CA PHE A 233 10.10 -2.42 -13.57
C PHE A 233 10.19 -3.40 -14.75
N PHE A 234 9.07 -3.60 -15.46
CA PHE A 234 9.00 -4.44 -16.65
C PHE A 234 9.03 -3.57 -17.93
N ASN A 235 9.58 -4.13 -19.02
CA ASN A 235 9.64 -3.45 -20.32
C ASN A 235 8.30 -3.43 -21.09
N CYS A 236 7.35 -4.26 -20.67
CA CYS A 236 5.98 -4.32 -21.18
C CYS A 236 5.06 -4.90 -20.09
N SER A 237 3.78 -5.14 -20.39
CA SER A 237 2.89 -5.84 -19.48
C SER A 237 3.47 -7.23 -19.14
N PRO A 238 3.73 -7.55 -17.85
CA PRO A 238 4.26 -8.85 -17.47
C PRO A 238 3.22 -9.99 -17.60
N ALA A 239 1.96 -9.65 -17.92
CA ALA A 239 0.88 -10.60 -18.13
C ALA A 239 0.54 -10.83 -19.62
N VAL A 240 1.37 -10.35 -20.55
CA VAL A 240 1.09 -10.43 -21.99
C VAL A 240 1.07 -11.87 -22.53
N ASP A 241 1.73 -12.79 -21.85
CA ASP A 241 1.81 -14.22 -22.18
C ASP A 241 0.78 -15.08 -21.42
N VAL A 242 -0.09 -14.46 -20.60
CA VAL A 242 -1.21 -15.15 -19.96
C VAL A 242 -2.23 -15.53 -21.04
N PRO A 243 -2.56 -16.82 -21.22
CA PRO A 243 -3.52 -17.23 -22.23
C PRO A 243 -4.91 -16.65 -21.92
N PRO A 244 -5.70 -16.30 -22.95
CA PRO A 244 -7.08 -15.89 -22.74
C PRO A 244 -7.88 -17.03 -22.11
N SER A 245 -8.87 -16.68 -21.29
CA SER A 245 -9.88 -17.64 -20.84
C SER A 245 -10.56 -18.28 -22.06
N SER A 246 -10.88 -19.57 -21.98
CA SER A 246 -11.64 -20.25 -23.02
C SER A 246 -12.93 -19.50 -23.30
N CYS A 247 -13.09 -19.02 -24.53
CA CYS A 247 -14.29 -18.35 -24.98
C CYS A 247 -15.40 -19.41 -25.14
N ASP A 248 -16.58 -19.21 -24.55
CA ASP A 248 -17.76 -20.10 -24.78
C ASP A 248 -18.18 -20.17 -26.27
N SER A 249 -17.61 -19.33 -27.13
CA SER A 249 -17.79 -19.35 -28.58
C SER A 249 -17.01 -20.47 -29.28
N ASP A 250 -15.98 -21.07 -28.67
CA ASP A 250 -15.20 -22.16 -29.30
C ASP A 250 -15.95 -23.51 -29.28
N VAL A 251 -17.08 -23.61 -28.57
CA VAL A 251 -17.93 -24.81 -28.54
C VAL A 251 -19.00 -24.79 -29.62
N LYS A 252 -19.28 -23.64 -30.26
CA LYS A 252 -20.37 -23.53 -31.25
C LYS A 252 -19.98 -23.79 -32.70
N ASP A 253 -18.69 -23.89 -33.03
CA ASP A 253 -18.25 -24.13 -34.41
C ASP A 253 -18.00 -25.61 -34.74
N ASN A 254 -18.14 -26.51 -33.76
CA ASN A 254 -18.03 -27.97 -33.95
C ASN A 254 -19.38 -28.70 -33.96
N GLY A 255 -20.48 -27.98 -34.14
CA GLY A 255 -21.84 -28.50 -33.98
C GLY A 255 -22.75 -28.26 -35.18
N ASN A 256 -22.30 -28.51 -36.42
CA ASN A 256 -23.20 -28.87 -37.53
C ASN A 256 -22.40 -29.35 -38.76
N GLY A 257 -22.22 -30.66 -38.89
CA GLY A 257 -21.61 -31.24 -40.09
C GLY A 257 -21.41 -32.75 -40.02
N ASN A 258 -22.49 -33.47 -40.33
CA ASN A 258 -22.58 -34.83 -40.86
C ASN A 258 -21.65 -35.96 -40.36
N GLU A 259 -22.33 -37.05 -40.05
CA GLU A 259 -21.85 -38.41 -39.89
C GLU A 259 -20.93 -38.89 -41.04
N ASN A 260 -20.01 -39.78 -40.66
CA ASN A 260 -19.28 -40.76 -41.47
C ASN A 260 -18.13 -40.27 -42.39
N GLY A 261 -16.90 -40.57 -41.97
CA GLY A 261 -15.77 -40.72 -42.90
C GLY A 261 -14.40 -40.53 -42.27
N ASN A 262 -13.60 -41.61 -42.22
CA ASN A 262 -12.18 -41.65 -41.86
C ASN A 262 -11.39 -40.38 -42.22
N GLY A 263 -10.76 -39.75 -41.22
CA GLY A 263 -9.87 -38.61 -41.45
C GLY A 263 -8.89 -38.40 -40.30
N VAL A 264 -7.63 -38.75 -40.56
CA VAL A 264 -6.42 -38.57 -39.75
C VAL A 264 -6.43 -37.26 -38.95
N VAL A 265 -6.21 -37.35 -37.64
CA VAL A 265 -5.88 -36.19 -36.78
C VAL A 265 -4.49 -35.69 -37.18
N VAL A 266 -4.44 -34.66 -38.02
CA VAL A 266 -3.21 -33.91 -38.29
C VAL A 266 -3.06 -32.87 -37.17
N THR A 267 -2.27 -33.20 -36.15
CA THR A 267 -1.78 -32.21 -35.19
C THR A 267 -0.82 -31.27 -35.91
N LYS A 268 -1.26 -30.05 -36.22
CA LYS A 268 -0.34 -28.96 -36.59
C LYS A 268 0.50 -28.58 -35.36
N PRO A 269 1.83 -28.53 -35.46
CA PRO A 269 2.65 -28.00 -34.39
C PRO A 269 2.53 -26.47 -34.39
N LEU A 270 2.05 -25.90 -33.28
CA LEU A 270 2.15 -24.48 -33.00
C LEU A 270 3.62 -24.16 -32.67
N GLN A 271 4.39 -23.81 -33.70
CA GLN A 271 5.65 -23.10 -33.52
C GLN A 271 5.34 -21.67 -33.10
N ASN A 272 5.44 -21.38 -31.81
CA ASN A 272 5.65 -20.02 -31.31
C ASN A 272 6.84 -20.05 -30.35
N ALA A 273 8.04 -20.03 -30.94
CA ALA A 273 9.23 -19.61 -30.22
C ALA A 273 9.23 -18.07 -30.18
N LEU A 274 8.58 -17.48 -29.17
CA LEU A 274 8.89 -16.10 -28.78
C LEU A 274 9.84 -16.19 -27.58
N LEU A 275 11.13 -16.02 -27.85
CA LEU A 275 12.14 -15.85 -26.82
C LEU A 275 11.89 -14.55 -26.07
N ALA A 276 11.14 -14.63 -24.96
CA ALA A 276 11.11 -13.57 -23.97
C ALA A 276 12.37 -13.70 -23.09
N LYS A 277 13.47 -13.12 -23.58
CA LYS A 277 14.61 -12.63 -22.80
C LYS A 277 15.51 -11.81 -23.72
N LEU A 278 15.41 -10.49 -23.60
CA LEU A 278 16.49 -9.47 -23.67
C LEU A 278 15.90 -8.14 -23.20
#